data_AF-A0A3R6DV49-F1
#
_entry.id   AF-A0A3R6DV49-F1
#
_cell.length_a   1.000
_cell.length_b   1.000
_cell.length_c   1.000
_cell.angle_alpha   90.00
_cell.angle_beta   90.00
_cell.angle_gamma   90.00
#
_symmetry.space_group_name_H-M   'P 1'
#
loop_
_entity.id
_entity.type
_entity.pdbx_description
1 polymer ?
#
loop_
_entity_poly.entity_id
_entity_poly.type
_entity_poly.pdbx_seq_one_letter_code
_entity_poly.pdbx_strand_id
1 'polypeptide(L)' 'MERWEHEIVELKEAKGGYDADKIGCYFSEISNEANLRNQQYDWLVFGISEKDKIKHVVGTAYKKASGFV' A
#
# COMPACT_ATOMS: atom_id res chain seq x y z
N MET A 1 -5.13 -3.01 21.60
CA MET A 1 -4.09 -2.91 20.56
C MET A 1 -4.79 -2.83 19.19
N GLU A 2 -5.61 -1.80 18.95
CA GLU A 2 -6.42 -1.67 17.71
C GLU A 2 -6.45 -0.20 17.25
N ARG A 3 -5.28 0.42 17.12
CA ARG A 3 -5.22 1.81 16.64
C ARG A 3 -5.44 1.91 15.13
N TRP A 4 -5.08 0.85 14.41
CA TRP A 4 -5.10 0.79 12.95
C TRP A 4 -6.48 0.58 12.34
N GLU A 5 -7.52 0.32 13.13
CA GLU A 5 -8.87 0.18 12.55
C GLU A 5 -9.53 1.53 12.27
N HIS A 6 -9.08 2.57 12.98
CA HIS A 6 -9.55 3.94 12.78
C HIS A 6 -8.73 4.72 11.76
N GLU A 7 -7.47 4.34 11.56
CA GLU A 7 -6.63 4.83 10.47
C GLU A 7 -6.83 3.91 9.26
N ILE A 8 -7.36 4.45 8.17
CA ILE A 8 -7.47 3.66 6.95
C ILE A 8 -6.05 3.39 6.44
N VAL A 9 -5.74 2.11 6.25
CA VAL A 9 -4.43 1.64 5.77
C VAL A 9 -4.67 0.53 4.75
N GLU A 10 -4.21 0.77 3.54
CA GLU A 10 -4.25 -0.19 2.44
C GLU A 10 -2.84 -0.80 2.23
N LEU A 11 -2.74 -2.13 2.31
CA LEU A 11 -1.48 -2.86 2.20
C LEU A 11 -1.38 -3.58 0.85
N LYS A 12 -0.29 -3.35 0.12
CA LYS A 12 -0.06 -3.99 -1.19
C LYS A 12 1.28 -4.72 -1.24
N GLU A 13 1.24 -5.96 -1.75
CA GLU A 13 2.46 -6.70 -2.06
C GLU A 13 3.14 -6.10 -3.30
N ALA A 14 4.48 -6.06 -3.30
CA ALA A 14 5.25 -5.38 -4.33
C ALA A 14 6.49 -6.16 -4.77
N LYS A 15 6.43 -6.81 -5.94
CA LYS A 15 7.52 -7.74 -6.34
C LYS A 15 8.54 -7.18 -7.33
N GLY A 16 8.23 -6.12 -8.08
CA GLY A 16 9.12 -5.69 -9.17
C GLY A 16 8.87 -4.27 -9.68
N GLY A 17 7.72 -4.07 -10.31
CA GLY A 17 7.30 -2.76 -10.83
C GLY A 17 5.87 -2.47 -10.42
N TYR A 18 5.56 -1.19 -10.19
CA TYR A 18 4.19 -0.73 -10.09
C TYR A 18 3.80 -0.05 -11.39
N ASP A 19 2.63 -0.42 -11.86
CA ASP A 19 1.92 0.31 -12.88
C ASP A 19 1.39 1.62 -12.26
N ALA A 20 1.78 2.76 -12.81
CA ALA A 20 1.36 4.07 -12.31
C ALA A 20 -0.17 4.22 -12.38
N ASP A 21 -0.81 3.60 -13.36
CA ASP A 21 -2.27 3.62 -13.51
C ASP A 21 -2.94 2.89 -12.36
N LYS A 22 -2.39 1.74 -11.94
CA LYS A 22 -2.90 1.00 -10.76
C LYS A 22 -2.72 1.78 -9.46
N ILE A 23 -1.61 2.50 -9.31
CA ILE A 23 -1.42 3.39 -8.15
C ILE A 23 -2.49 4.48 -8.17
N GLY A 24 -2.80 5.06 -9.33
CA GLY A 24 -3.86 6.06 -9.49
C GLY A 24 -5.24 5.53 -9.09
N CYS A 25 -5.57 4.29 -9.46
CA CYS A 25 -6.80 3.63 -9.02
C CYS A 25 -6.85 3.47 -7.49
N TYR A 26 -5.81 2.88 -6.88
CA TYR A 26 -5.76 2.71 -5.43
C TYR A 26 -5.83 4.05 -4.69
N PHE A 27 -5.13 5.06 -5.18
CA PHE A 27 -5.17 6.41 -4.61
C PHE A 27 -6.57 7.02 -4.66
N SER A 28 -7.28 6.85 -5.77
CA SER A 28 -8.64 7.37 -5.94
C SER A 28 -9.64 6.66 -5.02
N GLU A 29 -9.52 5.33 -4.90
CA GLU A 29 -10.36 4.51 -4.03
C GLU A 29 -10.18 4.90 -2.55
N ILE A 30 -8.94 4.93 -2.05
CA ILE A 30 -8.67 5.25 -0.64
C ILE A 30 -9.00 6.71 -0.30
N SER A 31 -8.80 7.64 -1.24
CA SER A 31 -9.18 9.04 -1.03
C SER A 31 -10.69 9.21 -0.89
N ASN A 32 -11.47 8.44 -1.67
CA ASN A 32 -12.92 8.44 -1.56
C ASN A 32 -13.37 7.87 -0.21
N GLU A 33 -12.76 6.77 0.24
CA GLU A 33 -13.08 6.15 1.54
C GLU A 33 -12.70 7.05 2.72
N ALA A 34 -11.53 7.68 2.69
CA ALA A 34 -11.10 8.65 3.72
C ALA A 34 -12.06 9.83 3.83
N ASN A 35 -12.52 10.36 2.68
CA ASN A 35 -13.51 11.42 2.63
C ASN A 35 -14.86 10.97 3.21
N LEU A 36 -15.32 9.76 2.89
CA LEU A 36 -16.56 9.20 3.44
C LEU A 36 -16.48 8.96 4.96
N ARG A 37 -15.31 8.63 5.49
CA ARG A 37 -15.08 8.42 6.93
C ARG A 37 -14.65 9.68 7.68
N ASN A 38 -14.61 10.84 7.01
CA ASN A 38 -14.16 12.11 7.55
C ASN A 38 -12.76 12.01 8.21
N GLN A 39 -11.88 11.19 7.62
CA GLN A 39 -10.49 11.02 8.02
C GLN A 39 -9.61 12.01 7.27
N GLN A 40 -8.63 12.60 7.97
CA GLN A 40 -7.75 13.59 7.37
C GLN A 40 -6.76 12.97 6.38
N TYR A 41 -6.45 11.69 6.55
CA TYR A 41 -5.42 11.00 5.79
C TYR A 41 -5.72 9.51 5.70
N ASP A 42 -5.13 8.89 4.68
CA ASP A 42 -5.15 7.46 4.40
C ASP A 42 -3.74 7.02 4.02
N TRP A 43 -3.41 5.75 4.25
CA TRP A 43 -2.07 5.22 4.04
C TRP A 43 -2.08 4.08 3.04
N LEU A 44 -1.43 4.28 1.89
CA LEU A 44 -1.13 3.20 0.95
C LEU A 44 0.31 2.73 1.19
N VAL A 45 0.47 1.55 1.79
CA VAL A 45 1.78 0.99 2.13
C VAL A 45 2.08 -0.22 1.25
N PHE A 46 3.23 -0.16 0.58
CA PHE A 46 3.67 -1.23 -0.28
C PHE A 46 4.77 -2.09 0.35
N GLY A 47 4.89 -3.32 -0.15
CA GLY A 47 5.90 -4.28 0.30
C GLY A 47 5.50 -5.05 1.55
N ILE A 48 4.19 -5.15 1.79
CA ILE A 48 3.61 -5.99 2.84
C ILE A 48 2.71 -7.02 2.16
N SER A 49 2.92 -8.30 2.48
CA SER A 49 2.08 -9.42 2.09
C SER A 49 1.06 -9.68 3.19
N GLU A 50 -0.20 -9.90 2.82
CA GLU A 50 -1.28 -10.29 3.75
C GLU A 50 -1.71 -11.75 3.57
N LYS A 51 -0.81 -12.58 3.06
CA LYS A 51 -1.03 -14.03 2.96
C LYS A 51 -1.42 -14.61 4.32
N ASP A 52 -2.39 -15.52 4.30
CA ASP A 52 -2.89 -16.23 5.47
C ASP A 52 -3.44 -15.31 6.57
N LYS A 53 -3.87 -14.08 6.21
CA LYS A 53 -4.32 -13.02 7.13
C LYS A 53 -3.23 -12.55 8.09
N ILE A 54 -1.97 -12.85 7.79
CA ILE A 54 -0.81 -12.43 8.57
C ILE A 54 -0.03 -11.41 7.74
N LYS A 55 0.25 -10.26 8.34
CA LYS A 55 1.02 -9.18 7.71
C LYS A 55 2.51 -9.53 7.75
N HIS A 56 3.11 -9.75 6.60
CA HIS A 56 4.53 -10.04 6.44
C HIS A 56 5.22 -8.95 5.62
N VAL A 57 6.27 -8.34 6.17
CA VAL A 57 7.12 -7.42 5.41
C VAL A 57 7.90 -8.22 4.37
N VAL A 58 7.59 -8.01 3.09
CA VAL A 58 8.24 -8.68 1.94
C VAL A 58 9.14 -7.73 1.15
N GLY A 59 9.07 -6.43 1.45
CA GLY A 59 9.85 -5.40 0.77
C GLY A 59 9.37 -5.14 -0.66
N THR A 60 10.18 -4.40 -1.42
CA THR A 60 9.90 -4.09 -2.83
C THR A 60 11.18 -4.06 -3.64
N ALA A 61 11.10 -4.51 -4.90
CA ALA A 61 12.18 -4.34 -5.88
C ALA A 61 11.93 -3.14 -6.83
N TYR A 62 10.98 -2.27 -6.48
CA TYR A 62 10.66 -1.08 -7.27
C TYR A 62 11.90 -0.20 -7.48
N LYS A 63 12.20 0.10 -8.76
CA LYS A 63 13.39 0.86 -9.18
C LYS A 63 14.70 0.31 -8.63
N LYS A 64 14.80 -1.01 -8.36
CA LYS A 64 16.08 -1.64 -8.07
C LYS A 64 16.93 -1.52 -9.33
N ALA A 65 17.81 -0.51 -9.35
CA ALA A 65 18.73 -0.30 -10.45
C ALA A 65 19.54 -1.58 -10.62
N SER A 66 19.44 -2.21 -11.79
CA SER A 66 20.44 -3.17 -12.26
C SER A 66 21.71 -2.38 -12.58
N GLY A 67 22.36 -1.85 -11.55
CA GLY A 67 23.70 -1.32 -11.66
C GLY A 67 24.62 -2.53 -11.82
N PHE A 68 25.24 -2.63 -13.00
CA PHE A 68 26.42 -3.46 -13.21
C PHE A 68 27.43 -3.17 -12.08
N VAL A 69 27.72 -4.18 -11.27
CA VAL A 69 28.94 -4.31 -10.46
C VAL A 69 29.65 -5.57 -10.91
#